data_AF-A0A9P6ATI9-F1
#
_entry.id   AF-A0A9P6ATI9-F1
#
_cell.length_a   1.000
_cell.length_b   1.000
_cell.length_c   1.000
_cell.angle_alpha   90.00
_cell.angle_beta   90.00
_cell.angle_gamma   90.00
#
_symmetry.space_group_name_H-M   'P 1'
#
loop_
_entity.id
_entity.type
_entity.pdbx_description
1 polymer ?
#
loop_
_entity_poly.entity_id
_entity_poly.type
_entity_poly.pdbx_seq_one_letter_code
_entity_poly.pdbx_strand_id
1 'polypeptide(L)'
;MKEALTSYLGSTSGKKLSDDSSPGYGVRAMLVGTRRGDPHGGSLGFATPTDSDWPKLLRVHPIINWSYHDVWKFLFKFSVPYCSLYDAGYTSLGSMHDTSPNPALLNNPLHSQSTIYKPAHQLEDGDLERAGRGKQRPFASLPLNISPSLRPSKAFPSLPQSPPHLPISSPPTAPATGAAAISTVST
;
A
#
# COMPACT_ATOMS: atom_id res chain seq x y z
N MET A 1 -5.93 8.24 -12.48
CA MET A 1 -7.24 8.19 -11.78
C MET A 1 -8.26 9.09 -12.44
N LYS A 2 -8.03 10.41 -12.50
CA LYS A 2 -8.93 11.39 -13.14
C LYS A 2 -9.41 10.95 -14.54
N GLU A 3 -8.49 10.63 -15.45
CA GLU A 3 -8.83 10.18 -16.81
C GLU A 3 -9.67 8.90 -16.83
N ALA A 4 -9.32 7.91 -16.02
CA ALA A 4 -10.07 6.66 -15.90
C ALA A 4 -11.50 6.92 -15.41
N LEU A 5 -11.66 7.82 -14.43
CA LEU A 5 -12.96 8.21 -13.91
C LEU A 5 -13.78 8.99 -14.94
N THR A 6 -13.15 9.91 -15.68
CA THR A 6 -13.77 10.62 -16.80
C THR A 6 -14.23 9.65 -17.88
N SER A 7 -13.42 8.67 -18.24
CA SER A 7 -13.76 7.63 -19.23
C SER A 7 -14.94 6.77 -18.75
N TYR A 8 -14.91 6.34 -17.48
CA TYR A 8 -15.97 5.53 -16.89
C TYR A 8 -17.31 6.27 -16.80
N LEU A 9 -17.29 7.55 -16.41
CA LEU A 9 -18.50 8.37 -16.28
C LEU A 9 -18.98 8.95 -17.62
N GLY A 10 -18.09 9.13 -18.59
CA GLY A 10 -18.40 9.67 -19.92
C GLY A 10 -18.94 8.63 -20.93
N SER A 11 -18.85 7.33 -20.62
CA SER A 11 -19.30 6.25 -21.50
C SER A 11 -20.82 6.05 -21.47
N THR A 12 -21.58 7.01 -21.99
CA THR A 12 -23.01 6.88 -22.31
C THR A 12 -23.30 7.35 -23.74
N SER A 13 -22.61 6.80 -24.73
CA SER A 13 -22.94 7.02 -26.14
C SER A 13 -24.07 6.06 -26.56
N GLY A 14 -25.34 6.49 -26.45
CA GLY A 14 -26.44 5.81 -27.15
C GLY A 14 -27.83 5.79 -26.52
N LYS A 15 -28.06 6.25 -25.28
CA LYS A 15 -29.42 6.31 -24.70
C LYS A 15 -29.96 7.74 -24.67
N LYS A 16 -31.06 7.94 -25.38
CA LYS A 16 -31.88 9.15 -25.44
C LYS A 16 -32.25 9.60 -24.01
N LEU A 17 -31.89 10.83 -23.68
CA LEU A 17 -32.17 11.50 -22.40
C LEU A 17 -33.68 11.49 -22.10
N SER A 18 -34.08 10.81 -21.04
CA SER A 18 -35.24 11.19 -20.24
C SER A 18 -34.73 12.01 -19.05
N ASP A 19 -35.47 13.05 -18.68
CA ASP A 19 -35.16 14.23 -17.85
C ASP A 19 -34.67 14.00 -16.39
N ASP A 20 -34.10 12.84 -16.07
CA ASP A 20 -33.49 12.48 -14.78
C ASP A 20 -32.03 11.97 -14.96
N SER A 21 -31.46 12.19 -16.14
CA SER A 21 -30.23 11.56 -16.62
C SER A 21 -28.96 12.32 -16.23
N SER A 22 -28.42 12.01 -15.05
CA SER A 22 -27.02 12.34 -14.73
C SER A 22 -26.07 11.49 -15.61
N PRO A 23 -25.08 12.07 -16.31
CA PRO A 23 -24.13 11.31 -17.13
C PRO A 23 -23.30 10.34 -16.28
N GLY A 24 -23.16 9.09 -16.74
CA GLY A 24 -22.48 7.98 -16.07
C GLY A 24 -23.41 6.86 -15.61
N TYR A 25 -22.86 5.79 -14.99
CA TYR A 25 -23.63 4.66 -14.42
C TYR A 25 -24.48 5.04 -13.18
N GLY A 26 -25.01 6.27 -13.11
CA GLY A 26 -25.73 6.78 -11.93
C GLY A 26 -24.84 7.00 -10.70
N VAL A 27 -23.51 7.00 -10.86
CA VAL A 27 -22.56 7.23 -9.76
C VAL A 27 -22.57 8.71 -9.39
N ARG A 28 -22.96 9.01 -8.15
CA ARG A 28 -23.06 10.39 -7.61
C ARG A 28 -22.00 10.73 -6.58
N ALA A 29 -21.37 9.72 -5.98
CA ALA A 29 -20.42 9.88 -4.90
C ALA A 29 -19.32 8.82 -4.95
N MET A 30 -18.18 9.12 -4.33
CA MET A 30 -17.08 8.19 -4.09
C MET A 30 -16.70 8.21 -2.61
N LEU A 31 -16.36 7.04 -2.06
CA LEU A 31 -15.73 6.96 -0.73
C LEU A 31 -14.22 7.13 -0.89
N VAL A 32 -13.64 8.01 -0.08
CA VAL A 32 -12.21 8.33 -0.12
C VAL A 32 -11.62 8.15 1.27
N GLY A 33 -10.52 7.41 1.35
CA GLY A 33 -9.84 7.06 2.61
C GLY A 33 -8.91 8.14 3.16
N THR A 34 -9.03 9.40 2.73
CA THR A 34 -8.19 10.50 3.24
C THR A 34 -8.56 10.82 4.69
N ARG A 35 -7.56 10.99 5.54
CA ARG A 35 -7.64 11.45 6.93
C ARG A 35 -7.09 12.87 7.06
N ARG A 36 -7.38 13.56 8.16
CA ARG A 36 -6.86 14.92 8.41
C ARG A 36 -5.33 15.00 8.46
N GLY A 37 -4.67 13.95 8.94
CA GLY A 37 -3.21 13.86 8.98
C GLY A 37 -2.55 13.61 7.63
N ASP A 38 -3.30 13.30 6.57
CA ASP A 38 -2.75 13.08 5.25
C ASP A 38 -2.44 14.42 4.54
N PRO A 39 -1.50 14.44 3.57
CA PRO A 39 -1.28 15.61 2.73
C PRO A 39 -2.59 16.11 2.11
N HIS A 40 -2.86 17.42 2.24
CA HIS A 40 -4.09 18.09 1.79
C HIS A 40 -5.39 17.66 2.52
N GLY A 41 -5.31 16.85 3.58
CA GLY A 41 -6.46 16.36 4.33
C GLY A 41 -7.01 17.32 5.40
N GLY A 42 -6.18 18.23 5.90
CA GLY A 42 -6.49 19.04 7.09
C GLY A 42 -7.79 19.87 7.01
N SER A 43 -8.08 20.45 5.84
CA SER A 43 -9.26 21.29 5.60
C SER A 43 -10.45 20.56 4.99
N LEU A 44 -10.34 19.25 4.73
CA LEU A 44 -11.44 18.49 4.12
C LEU A 44 -12.61 18.31 5.09
N GLY A 45 -13.80 18.32 4.52
CA GLY A 45 -15.05 17.97 5.20
C GLY A 45 -15.41 16.50 5.01
N PHE A 46 -16.44 16.04 5.73
CA PHE A 46 -16.98 14.68 5.56
C PHE A 46 -17.54 14.43 4.16
N ALA A 47 -18.04 15.46 3.50
CA ALA A 47 -18.53 15.42 2.14
C ALA A 47 -18.13 16.70 1.42
N THR A 48 -17.38 16.58 0.33
CA THR A 48 -16.87 17.72 -0.43
C THR A 48 -16.97 17.42 -1.92
N PRO A 49 -17.48 18.35 -2.75
CA PRO A 49 -17.40 18.20 -4.20
C PRO A 49 -15.96 17.94 -4.68
N THR A 50 -15.84 17.27 -5.81
CA THR A 50 -14.58 17.24 -6.56
C THR A 50 -14.19 18.65 -7.03
N ASP A 51 -12.90 18.85 -7.28
CA ASP A 51 -12.39 20.11 -7.82
C ASP A 51 -12.92 20.32 -9.25
N SER A 52 -12.89 21.57 -9.74
CA SER A 52 -13.56 21.96 -11.00
C SER A 52 -13.08 21.23 -12.24
N ASP A 53 -11.84 20.75 -12.22
CA ASP A 53 -11.22 20.04 -13.32
C ASP A 53 -11.53 18.54 -13.32
N TRP A 54 -12.15 17.99 -12.26
CA TRP A 54 -12.56 16.59 -12.13
C TRP A 54 -14.03 16.36 -12.53
N PRO A 55 -14.43 15.11 -12.88
CA PRO A 55 -15.84 14.76 -13.03
C PRO A 55 -16.64 15.11 -11.78
N LYS A 56 -17.83 15.70 -11.95
CA LYS A 56 -18.68 16.17 -10.85
C LYS A 56 -19.16 15.01 -9.99
N LEU A 57 -18.52 14.81 -8.84
CA LEU A 57 -18.91 13.82 -7.84
C LEU A 57 -18.81 14.41 -6.44
N LEU A 58 -19.53 13.79 -5.49
CA LEU A 58 -19.32 14.03 -4.07
C LEU A 58 -18.22 13.09 -3.54
N ARG A 59 -17.12 13.64 -3.01
CA ARG A 59 -16.15 12.88 -2.22
C ARG A 59 -16.66 12.77 -0.80
N VAL A 60 -16.84 11.55 -0.31
CA VAL A 60 -17.24 11.25 1.06
C VAL A 60 -16.03 10.66 1.79
N HIS A 61 -15.73 11.16 2.99
CA HIS A 61 -14.55 10.78 3.79
C HIS A 61 -15.00 10.17 5.13
N PRO A 62 -15.42 8.88 5.18
CA PRO A 62 -15.99 8.27 6.38
C PRO A 62 -15.02 8.23 7.57
N ILE A 63 -13.72 8.17 7.28
CA ILE A 63 -12.65 8.06 8.28
C ILE A 63 -11.86 9.36 8.44
N ILE A 64 -12.39 10.51 8.02
CA ILE A 64 -11.62 11.77 7.96
C ILE A 64 -10.95 12.14 9.28
N ASN A 65 -11.58 11.83 10.42
CA ASN A 65 -11.08 12.13 11.76
C ASN A 65 -10.31 10.97 12.42
N TRP A 66 -10.05 9.86 11.71
CA TRP A 66 -9.31 8.74 12.29
C TRP A 66 -7.83 9.07 12.38
N SER A 67 -7.21 8.71 13.50
CA SER A 67 -5.76 8.74 13.67
C SER A 67 -5.09 7.52 13.01
N TYR A 68 -3.76 7.52 12.97
CA TYR A 68 -2.97 6.34 12.59
C TYR A 68 -3.35 5.10 13.42
N HIS A 69 -3.49 5.26 14.73
CA HIS A 69 -3.78 4.16 15.64
C HIS A 69 -5.22 3.65 15.47
N ASP A 70 -6.18 4.50 15.12
CA ASP A 70 -7.57 4.06 14.91
C ASP A 70 -7.70 3.15 13.69
N VAL A 71 -6.90 3.38 12.65
CA VAL A 71 -6.78 2.47 11.50
C VAL A 71 -6.33 1.09 11.98
N TRP A 72 -5.23 1.00 12.74
CA TRP A 72 -4.72 -0.29 13.24
C TRP A 72 -5.67 -0.99 14.20
N LYS A 73 -6.30 -0.24 15.12
CA LYS A 73 -7.33 -0.79 16.02
C LYS A 73 -8.46 -1.42 15.23
N PHE A 74 -8.92 -0.77 14.17
CA PHE A 74 -9.98 -1.30 13.31
C PHE A 74 -9.52 -2.57 12.57
N LEU A 75 -8.36 -2.52 11.92
CA LEU A 75 -7.84 -3.65 11.15
C LEU A 75 -7.72 -4.91 12.03
N PHE A 76 -7.17 -4.78 13.25
CA PHE A 76 -7.05 -5.90 14.17
C PHE A 76 -8.38 -6.34 14.77
N LYS A 77 -9.22 -5.39 15.21
CA LYS A 77 -10.54 -5.71 15.80
C LYS A 77 -11.40 -6.54 14.86
N PHE A 78 -11.34 -6.27 13.57
CA PHE A 78 -12.15 -6.96 12.57
C PHE A 78 -11.36 -7.96 11.72
N SER A 79 -10.10 -8.24 12.09
CA SER A 79 -9.22 -9.16 11.36
C SER A 79 -9.18 -8.89 9.86
N VAL A 80 -9.14 -7.61 9.49
CA VAL A 80 -9.09 -7.17 8.09
C VAL A 80 -7.69 -7.49 7.54
N PRO A 81 -7.58 -8.24 6.44
CA PRO A 81 -6.29 -8.48 5.80
C PRO A 81 -5.63 -7.17 5.38
N TYR A 82 -4.32 -7.05 5.61
CA TYR A 82 -3.53 -5.89 5.22
C TYR A 82 -2.27 -6.31 4.45
N CYS A 83 -1.61 -5.36 3.78
CA CYS A 83 -0.43 -5.61 2.97
C CYS A 83 0.78 -6.01 3.83
N SER A 84 1.48 -7.10 3.49
CA SER A 84 2.63 -7.61 4.26
C SER A 84 3.82 -6.64 4.36
N LEU A 85 3.89 -5.61 3.51
CA LEU A 85 4.89 -4.55 3.66
C LEU A 85 4.76 -3.82 5.00
N TYR A 86 3.56 -3.75 5.58
CA TYR A 86 3.37 -3.18 6.90
C TYR A 86 4.06 -4.02 7.99
N ASP A 87 4.17 -5.33 7.83
CA ASP A 87 4.94 -6.17 8.78
C ASP A 87 6.45 -5.92 8.66
N ALA A 88 6.91 -5.49 7.47
CA ALA A 88 8.31 -5.13 7.20
C ALA A 88 8.68 -3.68 7.61
N GLY A 89 7.81 -3.01 8.37
CA GLY A 89 8.09 -1.67 8.92
C GLY A 89 7.77 -0.50 7.99
N TYR A 90 7.10 -0.72 6.87
CA TYR A 90 6.55 0.37 6.07
C TYR A 90 5.31 0.93 6.74
N THR A 91 5.22 2.24 6.95
CA THR A 91 4.06 2.87 7.61
C THR A 91 3.21 3.72 6.66
N SER A 92 3.74 4.06 5.49
CA SER A 92 3.06 4.78 4.42
C SER A 92 3.55 4.25 3.08
N LEU A 93 2.62 3.85 2.20
CA LEU A 93 2.95 3.30 0.88
C LEU A 93 2.78 4.35 -0.22
N GLY A 94 3.80 4.47 -1.07
CA GLY A 94 3.86 5.40 -2.20
C GLY A 94 4.27 4.71 -3.49
N SER A 95 5.12 5.37 -4.26
CA SER A 95 5.80 4.74 -5.38
C SER A 95 6.95 3.86 -4.87
N MET A 96 7.43 2.94 -5.72
CA MET A 96 8.58 2.12 -5.40
C MET A 96 9.89 2.92 -5.25
N HIS A 97 9.93 4.18 -5.71
CA HIS A 97 11.14 4.99 -5.75
C HIS A 97 11.26 5.99 -4.59
N ASP A 98 10.17 6.22 -3.85
CA ASP A 98 10.08 7.24 -2.80
C ASP A 98 9.54 6.67 -1.47
N THR A 99 9.56 5.35 -1.33
CA THR A 99 8.99 4.64 -0.18
C THR A 99 10.00 3.67 0.40
N SER A 100 10.21 3.76 1.71
CA SER A 100 11.14 2.94 2.48
C SER A 100 10.54 2.61 3.87
N PRO A 101 11.07 1.60 4.58
CA PRO A 101 10.66 1.34 5.96
C PRO A 101 10.83 2.58 6.84
N ASN A 102 9.96 2.73 7.83
CA ASN A 102 9.98 3.88 8.72
C ASN A 102 11.21 3.82 9.64
N PRO A 103 12.09 4.85 9.63
CA PRO A 103 13.27 4.87 10.50
C PRO A 103 12.93 4.83 11.99
N ALA A 104 11.76 5.32 12.41
CA ALA A 104 11.32 5.25 13.81
C ALA A 104 11.00 3.82 14.28
N LEU A 105 10.84 2.87 13.35
CA LEU A 105 10.63 1.45 13.65
C LEU A 105 11.91 0.63 13.63
N LEU A 106 13.07 1.26 13.40
CA LEU A 106 14.34 0.56 13.37
C LEU A 106 14.66 -0.03 14.76
N ASN A 107 14.74 -1.35 14.82
CA ASN A 107 15.33 -2.06 15.95
C ASN A 107 16.82 -2.24 15.65
N ASN A 108 17.69 -1.70 16.50
CA ASN A 108 19.12 -1.92 16.41
C ASN A 108 19.55 -2.89 17.51
N PRO A 109 19.56 -4.22 17.26
CA PRO A 109 20.19 -5.12 18.20
C PRO A 109 21.67 -4.78 18.24
N LEU A 110 22.20 -4.52 19.45
CA LEU A 110 23.55 -4.03 19.74
C LEU A 110 24.71 -4.81 19.06
N HIS A 111 24.43 -5.94 18.42
CA HIS A 111 25.39 -6.86 17.79
C HIS A 111 24.93 -7.44 16.44
N SER A 112 23.89 -6.88 15.81
CA SER A 112 23.33 -7.39 14.55
C SER A 112 23.86 -6.64 13.34
N GLN A 113 24.37 -7.36 12.34
CA GLN A 113 24.69 -6.80 11.02
C GLN A 113 23.43 -6.56 10.16
N SER A 114 22.27 -7.08 10.58
CA SER A 114 21.00 -6.91 9.87
C SER A 114 20.14 -5.82 10.53
N THR A 115 19.74 -4.84 9.73
CA THR A 115 18.71 -3.86 10.05
C THR A 115 17.35 -4.57 10.17
N ILE A 116 16.77 -4.62 11.37
CA ILE A 116 15.45 -5.24 11.60
C ILE A 116 14.46 -4.12 11.92
N TYR A 117 13.32 -4.08 11.25
CA TYR A 117 12.25 -3.13 11.55
C TYR A 117 11.13 -3.80 12.33
N LYS A 118 10.57 -3.08 13.30
CA LYS A 118 9.30 -3.44 13.92
C LYS A 118 8.16 -3.29 12.90
N PRO A 119 7.05 -4.05 13.04
CA PRO A 119 5.89 -3.88 12.17
C PRO A 119 5.21 -2.53 12.39
N ALA A 120 4.52 -2.05 11.36
CA ALA A 120 3.95 -0.70 11.28
C ALA A 120 3.04 -0.33 12.45
N HIS A 121 2.19 -1.25 12.90
CA HIS A 121 1.29 -1.04 14.03
C HIS A 121 1.99 -0.72 15.35
N GLN A 122 3.30 -0.93 15.45
CA GLN A 122 4.14 -0.57 16.62
C GLN A 122 4.71 0.85 16.52
N LEU A 123 4.37 1.64 15.51
CA LEU A 123 4.75 3.05 15.45
C LEU A 123 3.97 3.80 16.54
N GLU A 124 4.70 4.33 17.52
CA GLU A 124 4.11 5.02 18.68
C GLU A 124 3.64 6.44 18.33
N ASP A 125 4.45 7.19 17.58
CA ASP A 125 4.11 8.53 17.11
C ASP A 125 3.51 8.46 15.70
N GLY A 126 2.18 8.59 15.62
CA GLY A 126 1.45 8.59 14.35
C GLY A 126 1.83 9.74 13.41
N ASP A 127 2.39 10.84 13.90
CA ASP A 127 2.81 11.96 13.04
C ASP A 127 4.04 11.59 12.20
N LEU A 128 4.77 10.53 12.60
CA LEU A 128 5.88 9.95 11.85
C LEU A 128 5.43 8.94 10.79
N GLU A 129 4.12 8.74 10.54
CA GLU A 129 3.60 7.78 9.58
C GLU A 129 4.31 7.88 8.20
N ARG A 130 4.67 9.09 7.79
CA ARG A 130 5.28 9.38 6.48
C ARG A 130 6.80 9.57 6.52
N ALA A 131 7.47 9.29 7.65
CA ALA A 131 8.92 9.46 7.79
C ALA A 131 9.74 8.58 6.81
N GLY A 132 9.17 7.48 6.32
CA GLY A 132 9.76 6.64 5.27
C GLY A 132 9.55 7.15 3.83
N ARG A 133 8.96 8.34 3.63
CA ARG A 133 8.67 8.93 2.31
C ARG A 133 9.74 9.93 1.87
N GLY A 134 10.00 9.99 0.57
CA GLY A 134 10.91 10.95 -0.06
C GLY A 134 12.23 10.33 -0.51
N LYS A 135 13.09 11.15 -1.13
CA LYS A 135 14.43 10.68 -1.54
C LYS A 135 15.25 10.42 -0.29
N GLN A 136 15.55 9.15 -0.03
CA GLN A 136 16.59 8.78 0.91
C GLN A 136 17.85 9.55 0.49
N ARG A 137 18.34 10.45 1.37
CA ARG A 137 19.73 10.89 1.23
C ARG A 137 20.55 9.61 1.34
N PRO A 138 21.54 9.37 0.46
CA PRO A 138 22.43 8.23 0.64
C PRO A 138 22.88 8.28 2.10
N PHE A 139 22.74 7.16 2.83
CA PHE A 139 23.13 7.04 4.22
C PHE A 139 24.42 7.83 4.39
N ALA A 140 24.33 9.01 5.01
CA ALA A 140 25.53 9.62 5.54
C ALA A 140 25.96 8.60 6.58
N SER A 141 26.98 7.82 6.23
CA SER A 141 27.73 7.03 7.18
C SER A 141 27.95 7.95 8.36
N LEU A 142 27.22 7.70 9.46
CA LEU A 142 27.55 8.30 10.74
C LEU A 142 29.05 8.11 10.88
N PRO A 143 29.84 9.18 11.11
CA PRO A 143 31.28 9.03 11.17
C PRO A 143 31.56 8.04 12.30
N LEU A 144 32.00 6.85 11.91
CA LEU A 144 32.59 5.87 12.82
C LEU A 144 33.84 6.54 13.38
N ASN A 145 33.71 7.20 14.53
CA ASN A 145 34.85 7.61 15.33
C ASN A 145 35.44 6.35 15.96
N ILE A 146 36.12 5.55 15.15
CA ILE A 146 36.91 4.41 15.58
C ILE A 146 38.31 4.96 15.82
N SER A 147 38.70 5.06 17.08
CA SER A 147 40.11 5.22 17.45
C SER A 147 40.93 4.07 16.83
N PRO A 148 42.08 4.36 16.18
CA PRO A 148 42.87 3.32 15.53
C PRO A 148 43.71 2.62 16.59
N SER A 149 43.18 1.56 17.19
CA SER A 149 44.02 0.57 17.86
C SER A 149 43.38 -0.79 17.79
N LEU A 150 44.24 -1.77 17.46
CA LEU A 150 44.00 -3.21 17.31
C LEU A 150 43.52 -3.65 15.92
N ARG A 151 44.51 -3.87 15.03
CA ARG A 151 44.42 -4.94 14.03
C ARG A 151 44.45 -6.29 14.74
N PRO A 152 43.59 -7.23 14.36
CA PRO A 152 43.94 -8.64 14.35
C PRO A 152 44.16 -9.08 12.92
N SER A 153 45.36 -9.60 12.65
CA SER A 153 45.65 -10.43 11.49
C SER A 153 44.88 -11.75 11.61
N LYS A 154 44.20 -12.16 10.53
CA LYS A 154 44.18 -13.53 10.00
C LYS A 154 43.32 -13.62 8.75
N ALA A 155 43.86 -14.35 7.78
CA ALA A 155 43.29 -14.61 6.47
C ALA A 155 41.98 -15.41 6.56
N PHE A 156 41.01 -15.07 5.70
CA PHE A 156 39.84 -15.89 5.44
C PHE A 156 40.17 -16.95 4.38
N PRO A 157 39.75 -18.22 4.55
CA PRO A 157 39.78 -19.21 3.48
C PRO A 157 38.64 -18.98 2.48
N SER A 158 38.90 -19.34 1.23
CA SER A 158 38.02 -19.20 0.06
C SER A 158 36.67 -19.91 0.23
N LEU A 159 35.59 -19.30 -0.30
CA LEU A 159 34.25 -19.90 -0.37
C LEU A 159 34.24 -21.18 -1.25
N PRO A 160 33.46 -22.22 -0.90
CA PRO A 160 33.20 -23.33 -1.79
C PRO A 160 32.21 -22.95 -2.91
N GLN A 161 32.41 -23.53 -4.09
CA GLN A 161 31.56 -23.35 -5.28
C GLN A 161 30.16 -23.94 -5.09
N SER A 162 29.15 -23.29 -5.66
CA SER A 162 27.74 -23.69 -5.63
C SER A 162 27.49 -25.04 -6.34
N PRO A 163 26.54 -25.86 -5.86
CA PRO A 163 26.16 -27.13 -6.50
C PRO A 163 25.31 -26.92 -7.77
N PRO A 164 25.29 -27.89 -8.70
CA PRO A 164 24.57 -27.78 -9.97
C PRO A 164 23.04 -27.86 -9.81
N HIS A 165 22.34 -27.07 -10.64
CA HIS A 165 20.88 -26.99 -10.71
C HIS A 165 20.24 -28.31 -11.20
N LEU A 166 19.21 -28.77 -10.50
CA LEU A 166 18.30 -29.83 -10.97
C LEU A 166 17.22 -29.24 -11.91
N PRO A 167 16.76 -29.99 -12.94
CA PRO A 167 15.76 -29.50 -13.88
C PRO A 167 14.36 -29.46 -13.27
N ILE A 168 13.65 -28.36 -13.53
CA ILE A 168 12.26 -28.13 -13.14
C ILE A 168 11.34 -29.00 -14.01
N SER A 169 10.51 -29.83 -13.37
CA SER A 169 9.46 -30.61 -14.03
C SER A 169 8.22 -29.74 -14.25
N SER A 170 7.68 -29.73 -15.46
CA SER A 170 6.45 -29.01 -15.81
C SER A 170 5.22 -29.57 -15.07
N PRO A 171 4.21 -28.74 -14.72
CA PRO A 171 2.97 -29.21 -14.11
C PRO A 171 2.04 -29.91 -15.12
N PRO A 172 1.22 -30.88 -14.69
CA PRO A 172 0.27 -31.57 -15.56
C PRO A 172 -0.96 -30.73 -15.90
N THR A 173 -1.41 -30.87 -17.15
CA THR A 173 -2.60 -30.25 -17.75
C THR A 173 -3.90 -30.76 -17.09
N ALA A 174 -4.81 -29.85 -16.73
CA ALA A 174 -6.15 -30.19 -16.23
C ALA A 174 -7.08 -30.64 -17.38
N PRO A 175 -7.93 -31.67 -17.16
CA PRO A 175 -8.94 -32.06 -18.15
C PRO A 175 -10.17 -31.12 -18.12
N ALA A 176 -10.67 -30.83 -19.32
CA ALA A 176 -11.92 -30.13 -19.57
C ALA A 176 -13.14 -31.08 -19.49
N THR A 177 -14.34 -30.48 -19.48
CA THR A 177 -15.72 -31.02 -19.57
C THR A 177 -16.43 -31.31 -18.22
N GLY A 178 -17.72 -30.99 -18.05
CA GLY A 178 -18.75 -30.63 -19.03
C GLY A 178 -19.95 -29.88 -18.42
N ALA A 179 -20.70 -29.24 -19.32
CA ALA A 179 -21.93 -28.53 -19.03
C ALA A 179 -23.09 -29.51 -18.76
N ALA A 180 -23.81 -29.29 -17.66
CA ALA A 180 -25.09 -29.95 -17.40
C ALA A 180 -26.23 -28.96 -17.70
N ALA A 181 -27.10 -29.34 -18.63
CA ALA A 181 -28.34 -28.66 -18.95
C ALA A 181 -29.37 -28.87 -17.82
N ILE A 182 -30.05 -27.79 -17.41
CA ILE A 182 -31.15 -27.84 -16.45
C ILE A 182 -32.46 -27.76 -17.24
N SER A 183 -33.26 -28.83 -17.15
CA SER A 183 -34.58 -28.94 -17.77
C SER A 183 -35.63 -28.25 -16.90
N THR A 184 -36.48 -27.44 -17.52
CA THR A 184 -37.67 -26.81 -16.94
C THR A 184 -38.79 -27.82 -16.75
N VAL A 185 -39.40 -27.84 -15.57
CA VAL A 185 -40.73 -28.44 -15.35
C VAL A 185 -41.66 -27.34 -14.84
N SER A 186 -42.74 -27.12 -15.60
CA SER A 186 -43.88 -26.30 -15.21
C SER A 186 -44.93 -27.17 -14.53
N THR A 187 -45.56 -26.63 -13.50
CA THR A 187 -46.90 -26.99 -13.01
C THR A 187 -47.58 -25.72 -12.54
#